data_AF-A0A8H3FL87-F1
#
_entry.id   AF-A0A8H3FL87-F1
#
_cell.length_a   1.000
_cell.length_b   1.000
_cell.length_c   1.000
_cell.angle_alpha   90.00
_cell.angle_beta   90.00
_cell.angle_gamma   90.00
#
_symmetry.space_group_name_H-M   'P 1'
#
loop_
_entity.id
_entity.type
_entity.pdbx_description
1 polymer ?
#
loop_
_entity_poly.entity_id
_entity_poly.type
_entity_poly.pdbx_seq_one_letter_code
_entity_poly.pdbx_strand_id
1 'polypeptide(L)'
;MFLSALVPLPVFLSLSTSTLLINYAAHSPVSALGECQLEGSFHGDHIACPGNSSIYIKTGTDPDGKPALHYHRDPTFRRAEVKGAGAYAENKHYYVGYEFRLGNIHEGLTVFQWKNGNGDTDSSTYQDVPFSLTFSEVLPTRISINYNPPGGKRTDLWSDSSDFSTSTTHNVALAWDTMSGGNSKLEMWLDGTKMLEKDGLTLWTGNCYTKYGIYRGEKGDHDTKGQSNVFDSYVYGVKVSDASLAEVAEYSGLGGKE
;
A
#
# COMPACT_ATOMS: atom_id res chain seq x y z
N MET A 1 -22.36 0.66 64.47
CA MET A 1 -21.41 1.42 63.63
C MET A 1 -20.57 0.38 62.89
N PHE A 2 -20.95 -0.01 61.67
CA PHE A 2 -20.23 -1.00 60.87
C PHE A 2 -19.49 -0.27 59.75
N LEU A 3 -18.15 -0.30 59.79
CA LEU A 3 -17.29 0.17 58.70
C LEU A 3 -17.18 -0.97 57.67
N SER A 4 -17.81 -0.81 56.51
CA SER A 4 -17.54 -1.66 55.34
C SER A 4 -16.26 -1.18 54.68
N ALA A 5 -15.21 -2.00 54.74
CA ALA A 5 -13.97 -1.78 54.01
C ALA A 5 -14.18 -2.10 52.52
N LEU A 6 -14.04 -1.09 51.66
CA LEU A 6 -14.03 -1.25 50.21
C LEU A 6 -12.66 -1.82 49.81
N VAL A 7 -12.61 -3.07 49.34
CA VAL A 7 -11.39 -3.67 48.80
C VAL A 7 -11.31 -3.30 47.31
N PRO A 8 -10.29 -2.55 46.87
CA PRO A 8 -10.12 -2.26 45.45
C PRO A 8 -9.68 -3.53 44.73
N LEU A 9 -10.50 -3.99 43.79
CA LEU A 9 -10.17 -5.09 42.89
C LEU A 9 -9.12 -4.58 41.88
N PRO A 10 -7.93 -5.18 41.78
CA PRO A 10 -6.95 -4.79 40.78
C PRO A 10 -7.49 -5.17 39.40
N VAL A 11 -7.79 -4.16 38.58
CA VAL A 11 -8.05 -4.34 37.15
C VAL A 11 -6.70 -4.65 36.51
N PHE A 12 -6.41 -5.94 36.32
CA PHE A 12 -5.31 -6.37 35.47
C PHE A 12 -5.68 -6.01 34.03
N LEU A 13 -5.21 -4.86 33.56
CA LEU A 13 -5.18 -4.55 32.14
C LEU A 13 -4.29 -5.59 31.47
N SER A 14 -4.90 -6.54 30.79
CA SER A 14 -4.20 -7.42 29.85
C SER A 14 -3.61 -6.50 28.79
N LEU A 15 -2.30 -6.26 28.87
CA LEU A 15 -1.53 -5.73 27.77
C LEU A 15 -1.51 -6.83 26.70
N SER A 16 -2.53 -6.85 25.85
CA SER A 16 -2.47 -7.61 24.60
C SER A 16 -1.28 -7.05 23.82
N THR A 17 -0.18 -7.79 23.79
CA THR A 17 0.95 -7.48 22.92
C THR A 17 0.47 -7.70 21.49
N SER A 18 -0.07 -6.66 20.87
CA SER A 18 -0.39 -6.73 19.46
C SER A 18 0.89 -7.01 18.69
N THR A 19 0.84 -8.10 17.91
CA THR A 19 1.92 -8.46 17.02
C THR A 19 1.53 -7.94 15.65
N LEU A 20 2.11 -6.79 15.27
CA LEU A 20 1.96 -6.25 13.92
C LEU A 20 2.29 -7.35 12.89
N LEU A 21 1.43 -7.50 11.89
CA LEU A 21 1.63 -8.44 10.79
C LEU A 21 2.81 -8.05 9.92
N ILE A 22 3.03 -6.74 9.78
CA ILE A 22 4.22 -6.14 9.17
C ILE A 22 4.62 -4.96 10.04
N ASN A 23 5.91 -4.86 10.36
CA ASN A 23 6.50 -3.73 11.06
C ASN A 23 7.81 -3.35 10.35
N TYR A 24 7.68 -2.57 9.28
CA TYR A 24 8.79 -2.08 8.48
C TYR A 24 9.07 -0.61 8.78
N ALA A 25 10.34 -0.29 9.01
CA ALA A 25 10.86 1.08 9.08
C ALA A 25 12.07 1.20 8.13
N ALA A 26 12.37 2.40 7.65
CA ALA A 26 13.39 2.68 6.61
C ALA A 26 14.77 2.01 6.79
N HIS A 27 15.20 1.73 8.02
CA HIS A 27 16.48 1.07 8.32
C HIS A 27 16.39 -0.46 8.36
N SER A 28 15.19 -1.02 8.24
CA SER A 28 14.96 -2.45 8.29
C SER A 28 15.37 -3.09 6.96
N PRO A 29 15.83 -4.36 6.97
CA PRO A 29 16.04 -5.10 5.73
C PRO A 29 14.72 -5.23 4.97
N VAL A 30 14.79 -5.33 3.64
CA VAL A 30 13.59 -5.47 2.77
C VAL A 30 12.71 -6.65 3.20
N SER A 31 13.32 -7.73 3.73
CA SER A 31 12.61 -8.90 4.24
C SER A 31 11.68 -8.62 5.43
N ALA A 32 11.86 -7.52 6.16
CA ALA A 32 10.93 -7.09 7.20
C ALA A 32 9.62 -6.54 6.63
N LEU A 33 9.64 -6.03 5.38
CA LEU A 33 8.44 -5.69 4.63
C LEU A 33 7.89 -6.93 3.89
N GLY A 34 8.77 -7.66 3.22
CA GLY A 34 8.44 -8.92 2.58
C GLY A 34 9.38 -9.30 1.42
N GLU A 35 8.81 -9.92 0.39
CA GLU A 35 9.54 -10.47 -0.75
C GLU A 35 9.73 -9.42 -1.84
N CYS A 36 10.98 -9.10 -2.17
CA CYS A 36 11.32 -8.19 -3.26
C CYS A 36 10.96 -8.82 -4.62
N GLN A 37 10.28 -8.06 -5.48
CA GLN A 37 9.82 -8.47 -6.80
C GLN A 37 10.19 -7.40 -7.85
N LEU A 38 11.21 -7.71 -8.64
CA LEU A 38 11.61 -6.92 -9.80
C LEU A 38 11.12 -7.59 -11.09
N GLU A 39 10.76 -6.78 -12.09
CA GLU A 39 10.33 -7.29 -13.41
C GLU A 39 10.80 -6.37 -14.52
N GLY A 40 11.33 -6.98 -15.58
CA GLY A 40 11.70 -6.37 -16.85
C GLY A 40 10.51 -5.83 -17.63
N SER A 41 10.73 -5.59 -18.92
CA SER A 41 9.75 -4.98 -19.82
C SER A 41 8.57 -5.88 -20.17
N PHE A 42 8.74 -7.20 -20.02
CA PHE A 42 7.73 -8.19 -20.34
C PHE A 42 7.23 -8.87 -19.07
N HIS A 43 5.96 -9.30 -19.12
CA HIS A 43 5.41 -10.03 -18.00
C HIS A 43 6.14 -11.37 -17.80
N GLY A 44 6.54 -11.66 -16.56
CA GLY A 44 7.31 -12.85 -16.18
C GLY A 44 8.82 -12.70 -16.34
N ASP A 45 9.32 -11.56 -16.82
CA ASP A 45 10.77 -11.28 -16.92
C ASP A 45 11.34 -10.92 -15.54
N HIS A 46 11.49 -11.93 -14.69
CA HIS A 46 11.91 -11.73 -13.30
C HIS A 46 13.40 -11.37 -13.20
N ILE A 47 13.70 -10.35 -12.40
CA ILE A 47 15.06 -9.91 -12.12
C ILE A 47 15.39 -10.21 -10.66
N ALA A 48 16.59 -10.72 -10.42
CA ALA A 48 17.04 -11.04 -9.08
C ALA A 48 17.21 -9.76 -8.24
N CYS A 49 16.74 -9.81 -6.99
CA CYS A 49 16.94 -8.73 -6.03
C CYS A 49 18.38 -8.71 -5.49
N PRO A 50 18.94 -7.53 -5.14
CA PRO A 50 18.29 -6.22 -5.08
C PRO A 50 18.17 -5.50 -6.42
N GLY A 51 18.59 -6.11 -7.54
CA GLY A 51 18.56 -5.53 -8.87
C GLY A 51 19.92 -5.00 -9.35
N ASN A 52 19.91 -4.03 -10.25
CA ASN A 52 21.08 -3.35 -10.80
C ASN A 52 20.83 -1.82 -10.85
N SER A 53 21.66 -1.04 -11.53
CA SER A 53 21.49 0.44 -11.56
C SER A 53 20.20 0.92 -12.22
N SER A 54 19.63 0.15 -13.15
CA SER A 54 18.42 0.49 -13.90
C SER A 54 17.13 0.03 -13.25
N ILE A 55 17.19 -0.85 -12.26
CA ILE A 55 16.04 -1.33 -11.51
C ILE A 55 16.51 -1.90 -10.19
N TYR A 56 15.99 -1.40 -9.07
CA TYR A 56 16.35 -1.92 -7.76
C TYR A 56 15.34 -1.61 -6.66
N ILE A 57 15.47 -2.35 -5.56
CA ILE A 57 14.89 -2.03 -4.25
C ILE A 57 16.00 -2.18 -3.23
N LYS A 58 16.39 -1.08 -2.57
CA LYS A 58 17.49 -1.08 -1.60
C LYS A 58 17.28 -0.04 -0.51
N THR A 59 17.87 -0.26 0.66
CA THR A 59 17.98 0.78 1.68
C THR A 59 18.85 1.92 1.15
N GLY A 60 18.41 3.16 1.33
CA GLY A 60 19.12 4.35 0.90
C GLY A 60 18.59 5.60 1.59
N THR A 61 18.72 6.73 0.91
CA THR A 61 18.14 7.99 1.35
C THR A 61 17.29 8.60 0.24
N ASP A 62 16.32 9.40 0.62
CA ASP A 62 15.62 10.29 -0.30
C ASP A 62 16.53 11.48 -0.72
N PRO A 63 16.06 12.37 -1.62
CA PRO A 63 16.84 13.53 -2.07
C PRO A 63 17.22 14.52 -0.96
N ASP A 64 16.52 14.50 0.17
CA ASP A 64 16.78 15.36 1.34
C ASP A 64 17.68 14.65 2.38
N GLY A 65 18.14 13.43 2.09
CA GLY A 65 19.01 12.65 2.96
C GLY A 65 18.27 11.85 4.04
N LYS A 66 16.93 11.82 4.03
CA LYS A 66 16.13 11.02 4.97
C LYS A 66 16.25 9.53 4.60
N PRO A 67 16.56 8.64 5.56
CA PRO A 67 16.60 7.20 5.30
C PRO A 67 15.27 6.68 4.75
N ALA A 68 15.33 5.82 3.72
CA ALA A 68 14.17 5.21 3.09
C ALA A 68 14.51 3.88 2.41
N LEU A 69 13.48 3.07 2.15
CA LEU A 69 13.54 2.04 1.13
C LEU A 69 13.38 2.70 -0.24
N HIS A 70 14.43 2.69 -1.03
CA HIS A 70 14.46 3.30 -2.35
C HIS A 70 14.11 2.27 -3.41
N TYR A 71 12.97 2.50 -4.06
CA TYR A 71 12.51 1.81 -5.25
C TYR A 71 12.91 2.64 -6.45
N HIS A 72 13.56 2.00 -7.41
CA HIS A 72 13.95 2.62 -8.65
C HIS A 72 13.66 1.70 -9.82
N ARG A 73 13.17 2.27 -10.93
CA ARG A 73 13.19 1.59 -12.22
C ARG A 73 13.26 2.57 -13.38
N ASP A 74 14.02 2.19 -14.39
CA ASP A 74 14.06 2.84 -15.69
C ASP A 74 12.74 2.63 -16.45
N PRO A 75 12.44 3.48 -17.46
CA PRO A 75 11.13 3.55 -18.13
C PRO A 75 10.57 2.24 -18.68
N THR A 76 11.44 1.35 -19.12
CA THR A 76 11.06 0.12 -19.81
C THR A 76 10.66 -0.99 -18.85
N PHE A 77 11.12 -0.95 -17.61
CA PHE A 77 10.83 -1.97 -16.61
C PHE A 77 9.41 -1.81 -16.07
N ARG A 78 8.72 -2.93 -15.80
CA ARG A 78 7.30 -2.87 -15.39
C ARG A 78 7.11 -2.72 -13.88
N ARG A 79 8.04 -3.23 -13.09
CA ARG A 79 7.82 -3.43 -11.65
C ARG A 79 9.10 -3.32 -10.84
N ALA A 80 9.05 -2.50 -9.80
CA ALA A 80 9.85 -2.69 -8.60
C ALA A 80 8.89 -2.62 -7.41
N GLU A 81 8.52 -3.77 -6.84
CA GLU A 81 7.60 -3.85 -5.70
C GLU A 81 8.10 -4.83 -4.65
N VAL A 82 7.63 -4.68 -3.41
CA VAL A 82 7.72 -5.69 -2.37
C VAL A 82 6.35 -6.31 -2.16
N LYS A 83 6.25 -7.63 -2.28
CA LYS A 83 5.10 -8.42 -1.83
C LYS A 83 5.18 -8.53 -0.32
N GLY A 84 4.22 -7.95 0.39
CA GLY A 84 4.19 -7.89 1.86
C GLY A 84 4.14 -9.28 2.52
N ALA A 85 4.83 -9.42 3.66
CA ALA A 85 4.91 -10.67 4.42
C ALA A 85 3.68 -10.97 5.31
N GLY A 86 2.67 -10.11 5.30
CA GLY A 86 1.48 -10.23 6.15
C GLY A 86 0.71 -11.53 5.90
N ALA A 87 0.29 -12.19 6.99
CA ALA A 87 -0.59 -13.33 6.94
C ALA A 87 -2.04 -12.87 7.00
N TYR A 88 -2.71 -12.86 5.84
CA TYR A 88 -4.10 -12.45 5.73
C TYR A 88 -5.04 -13.66 5.72
N ALA A 89 -6.21 -13.47 6.29
CA ALA A 89 -7.24 -14.48 6.44
C ALA A 89 -8.61 -13.91 6.12
N GLU A 90 -9.56 -14.81 5.85
CA GLU A 90 -10.96 -14.49 5.62
C GLU A 90 -11.65 -13.96 6.88
N ASN A 91 -12.67 -13.11 6.71
CA ASN A 91 -13.50 -12.54 7.77
C ASN A 91 -12.69 -11.79 8.84
N LYS A 92 -11.70 -11.03 8.39
CA LYS A 92 -10.84 -10.17 9.21
C LYS A 92 -10.96 -8.73 8.76
N HIS A 93 -10.55 -7.83 9.64
CA HIS A 93 -10.38 -6.42 9.33
C HIS A 93 -8.89 -6.10 9.45
N TYR A 94 -8.34 -5.40 8.46
CA TYR A 94 -6.93 -5.04 8.41
C TYR A 94 -6.76 -3.54 8.32
N TYR A 95 -5.68 -3.05 8.92
CA TYR A 95 -5.24 -1.66 8.90
C TYR A 95 -3.82 -1.60 8.35
N VAL A 96 -3.55 -0.65 7.45
CA VAL A 96 -2.23 -0.34 6.91
C VAL A 96 -1.93 1.13 7.18
N GLY A 97 -0.74 1.42 7.68
CA GLY A 97 -0.12 2.75 7.62
C GLY A 97 1.07 2.70 6.67
N TYR A 98 1.13 3.61 5.71
CA TYR A 98 2.13 3.64 4.64
C TYR A 98 2.63 5.07 4.40
N GLU A 99 3.91 5.31 4.69
CA GLU A 99 4.56 6.61 4.50
C GLU A 99 5.51 6.54 3.30
N PHE A 100 5.30 7.38 2.29
CA PHE A 100 6.11 7.38 1.08
C PHE A 100 6.27 8.76 0.44
N ARG A 101 7.24 8.87 -0.46
CA ARG A 101 7.46 10.01 -1.36
C ARG A 101 7.74 9.46 -2.76
N LEU A 102 7.24 10.15 -3.78
CA LEU A 102 7.52 9.83 -5.18
C LEU A 102 8.54 10.81 -5.76
N GLY A 103 9.42 10.35 -6.64
CA GLY A 103 10.28 11.22 -7.44
C GLY A 103 9.52 11.85 -8.60
N ASN A 104 8.69 11.05 -9.29
CA ASN A 104 7.85 11.45 -10.42
C ASN A 104 6.50 10.73 -10.38
N ILE A 105 5.51 11.30 -11.06
CA ILE A 105 4.19 10.69 -11.26
C ILE A 105 3.96 10.52 -12.76
N HIS A 106 3.43 9.36 -13.13
CA HIS A 106 3.08 9.02 -14.50
C HIS A 106 1.70 8.37 -14.54
N GLU A 107 1.04 8.47 -15.69
CA GLU A 107 -0.27 7.85 -15.91
C GLU A 107 -0.26 6.35 -15.59
N GLY A 108 -1.14 5.92 -14.67
CA GLY A 108 -1.30 4.52 -14.30
C GLY A 108 -0.23 3.98 -13.33
N LEU A 109 0.68 4.82 -12.83
CA LEU A 109 1.62 4.42 -11.78
C LEU A 109 0.85 3.92 -10.56
N THR A 110 1.14 2.71 -10.11
CA THR A 110 0.51 2.05 -8.97
C THR A 110 1.52 1.91 -7.84
N VAL A 111 1.17 2.36 -6.64
CA VAL A 111 2.08 2.36 -5.47
C VAL A 111 1.69 1.41 -4.35
N PHE A 112 0.43 0.97 -4.36
CA PHE A 112 -0.09 -0.04 -3.45
C PHE A 112 -1.07 -0.94 -4.21
N GLN A 113 -1.04 -2.24 -3.92
CA GLN A 113 -2.01 -3.20 -4.42
C GLN A 113 -2.45 -4.14 -3.30
N TRP A 114 -3.75 -4.39 -3.22
CA TRP A 114 -4.27 -5.61 -2.62
C TRP A 114 -4.47 -6.61 -3.75
N LYS A 115 -3.70 -7.70 -3.75
CA LYS A 115 -3.54 -8.61 -4.90
C LYS A 115 -3.93 -10.04 -4.54
N ASN A 116 -4.60 -10.70 -5.47
CA ASN A 116 -4.88 -12.13 -5.46
C ASN A 116 -3.64 -12.94 -5.84
N GLY A 117 -3.34 -13.97 -5.06
CA GLY A 117 -2.22 -14.89 -5.23
C GLY A 117 -2.55 -16.19 -5.93
N ASN A 118 -3.82 -16.45 -6.25
CA ASN A 118 -4.24 -17.67 -6.93
C ASN A 118 -4.00 -17.64 -8.45
N GLY A 119 -3.53 -16.52 -9.00
CA GLY A 119 -3.26 -16.38 -10.43
C GLY A 119 -4.54 -16.40 -11.30
N ASP A 120 -4.34 -16.35 -12.60
CA ASP A 120 -5.36 -16.12 -13.64
C ASP A 120 -6.21 -17.38 -13.91
N THR A 121 -7.11 -17.73 -12.99
CA THR A 121 -7.97 -18.92 -13.12
C THR A 121 -9.45 -18.54 -13.01
N ASP A 122 -10.15 -18.64 -14.16
CA ASP A 122 -11.56 -18.33 -14.46
C ASP A 122 -11.93 -16.84 -14.63
N SER A 123 -12.07 -16.42 -15.90
CA SER A 123 -12.35 -15.05 -16.33
C SER A 123 -13.71 -14.49 -15.89
N SER A 124 -14.67 -15.32 -15.49
CA SER A 124 -16.01 -14.86 -15.11
C SER A 124 -16.12 -14.35 -13.68
N THR A 125 -15.20 -14.79 -12.81
CA THR A 125 -15.12 -14.36 -11.40
C THR A 125 -13.74 -13.77 -11.07
N TYR A 126 -12.88 -13.66 -12.08
CA TYR A 126 -11.51 -13.22 -11.89
C TYR A 126 -11.42 -11.81 -11.33
N GLN A 127 -10.55 -11.66 -10.35
CA GLN A 127 -10.21 -10.42 -9.69
C GLN A 127 -8.74 -10.49 -9.27
N ASP A 128 -7.83 -10.02 -10.13
CA ASP A 128 -6.38 -10.05 -9.87
C ASP A 128 -5.96 -9.10 -8.75
N VAL A 129 -6.48 -7.87 -8.81
CA VAL A 129 -6.15 -6.78 -7.90
C VAL A 129 -7.46 -6.19 -7.45
N PRO A 130 -8.09 -6.70 -6.36
CA PRO A 130 -9.37 -6.19 -5.92
C PRO A 130 -9.37 -4.66 -5.74
N PHE A 131 -8.31 -4.09 -5.18
CA PHE A 131 -8.12 -2.63 -5.18
C PHE A 131 -6.66 -2.21 -5.20
N SER A 132 -6.41 -0.99 -5.66
CA SER A 132 -5.07 -0.41 -5.78
C SER A 132 -5.08 1.10 -5.61
N LEU A 133 -3.94 1.64 -5.17
CA LEU A 133 -3.66 3.07 -5.15
C LEU A 133 -2.86 3.45 -6.40
N THR A 134 -3.45 4.26 -7.26
CA THR A 134 -2.89 4.61 -8.58
C THR A 134 -2.83 6.11 -8.79
N PHE A 135 -2.00 6.54 -9.74
CA PHE A 135 -1.87 7.92 -10.13
C PHE A 135 -2.28 8.15 -11.58
N SER A 136 -2.75 9.37 -11.85
CA SER A 136 -2.94 9.91 -13.20
C SER A 136 -2.12 11.18 -13.36
N GLU A 137 -1.49 11.34 -14.51
CA GLU A 137 -0.73 12.55 -14.87
C GLU A 137 -1.62 13.63 -15.53
N VAL A 138 -2.92 13.35 -15.70
CA VAL A 138 -3.87 14.31 -16.26
C VAL A 138 -4.15 15.40 -15.23
N LEU A 139 -3.60 16.60 -15.47
CA LEU A 139 -3.69 17.72 -14.54
C LEU A 139 -5.13 18.04 -14.07
N PRO A 140 -5.32 18.32 -12.77
CA PRO A 140 -4.31 18.22 -11.69
C PRO A 140 -3.87 16.77 -11.47
N THR A 141 -2.60 16.54 -11.13
CA THR A 141 -2.07 15.18 -10.88
C THR A 141 -2.87 14.52 -9.77
N ARG A 142 -3.48 13.35 -10.05
CA ARG A 142 -4.44 12.73 -9.12
C ARG A 142 -3.88 11.45 -8.54
N ILE A 143 -4.21 11.21 -7.28
CA ILE A 143 -4.14 9.90 -6.65
C ILE A 143 -5.56 9.32 -6.56
N SER A 144 -5.71 8.02 -6.82
CA SER A 144 -6.99 7.33 -6.91
C SER A 144 -6.98 5.99 -6.21
N ILE A 145 -8.10 5.63 -5.59
CA ILE A 145 -8.40 4.25 -5.21
C ILE A 145 -9.21 3.63 -6.32
N ASN A 146 -8.63 2.65 -7.02
CA ASN A 146 -9.33 1.86 -8.01
C ASN A 146 -9.84 0.57 -7.39
N TYR A 147 -11.01 0.11 -7.84
CA TYR A 147 -11.61 -1.18 -7.52
C TYR A 147 -11.89 -1.97 -8.78
N ASN A 148 -11.52 -3.25 -8.79
CA ASN A 148 -11.84 -4.18 -9.86
C ASN A 148 -12.88 -5.17 -9.33
N PRO A 149 -14.18 -5.05 -9.66
CA PRO A 149 -15.15 -6.07 -9.28
C PRO A 149 -14.85 -7.42 -9.94
N PRO A 150 -15.20 -8.56 -9.31
CA PRO A 150 -15.09 -9.88 -9.92
C PRO A 150 -15.74 -9.94 -11.30
N GLY A 151 -14.98 -10.33 -12.33
CA GLY A 151 -15.44 -10.43 -13.72
C GLY A 151 -15.83 -9.09 -14.38
N GLY A 152 -15.63 -7.96 -13.70
CA GLY A 152 -16.01 -6.63 -14.18
C GLY A 152 -14.82 -5.75 -14.56
N LYS A 153 -15.13 -4.52 -14.95
CA LYS A 153 -14.12 -3.51 -15.33
C LYS A 153 -13.70 -2.69 -14.12
N ARG A 154 -12.42 -2.29 -14.09
CA ARG A 154 -11.86 -1.34 -13.12
C ARG A 154 -12.71 -0.06 -13.06
N THR A 155 -12.94 0.43 -11.85
CA THR A 155 -13.65 1.68 -11.56
C THR A 155 -12.89 2.47 -10.51
N ASP A 156 -13.03 3.80 -10.54
CA ASP A 156 -12.52 4.67 -9.48
C ASP A 156 -13.55 4.71 -8.35
N LEU A 157 -13.15 4.32 -7.14
CA LEU A 157 -13.98 4.52 -5.94
C LEU A 157 -13.85 5.95 -5.43
N TRP A 158 -12.65 6.51 -5.57
CA TRP A 158 -12.31 7.87 -5.21
C TRP A 158 -11.07 8.31 -5.97
N SER A 159 -11.00 9.60 -6.28
CA SER A 159 -9.84 10.26 -6.87
C SER A 159 -9.72 11.64 -6.26
N ASP A 160 -8.52 12.02 -5.84
CA ASP A 160 -8.25 13.39 -5.43
C ASP A 160 -8.38 14.34 -6.62
N SER A 161 -8.84 15.55 -6.35
CA SER A 161 -8.87 16.65 -7.32
C SER A 161 -7.81 17.71 -7.03
N SER A 162 -7.06 17.59 -5.94
CA SER A 162 -5.89 18.41 -5.64
C SER A 162 -4.65 17.93 -6.41
N ASP A 163 -3.67 18.81 -6.61
CA ASP A 163 -2.42 18.45 -7.27
C ASP A 163 -1.50 17.75 -6.27
N PHE A 164 -1.18 16.48 -6.52
CA PHE A 164 -0.33 15.68 -5.64
C PHE A 164 1.15 16.10 -5.76
N SER A 165 1.82 16.37 -4.64
CA SER A 165 3.22 16.83 -4.63
C SER A 165 4.23 15.67 -4.55
N THR A 166 5.13 15.56 -5.52
CA THR A 166 6.30 14.66 -5.45
C THR A 166 7.43 15.22 -4.57
N SER A 167 7.34 16.50 -4.19
CA SER A 167 8.36 17.17 -3.37
C SER A 167 8.22 16.88 -1.87
N THR A 168 7.14 16.21 -1.46
CA THR A 168 6.78 16.01 -0.06
C THR A 168 6.58 14.53 0.27
N THR A 169 6.69 14.22 1.56
CA THR A 169 6.28 12.91 2.09
C THR A 169 4.77 12.92 2.33
N HIS A 170 4.12 11.83 1.95
CA HIS A 170 2.70 11.59 2.15
C HIS A 170 2.47 10.34 2.99
N ASN A 171 1.36 10.35 3.73
CA ASN A 171 0.90 9.23 4.52
C ASN A 171 -0.42 8.72 3.98
N VAL A 172 -0.53 7.41 3.83
CA VAL A 172 -1.78 6.74 3.49
C VAL A 172 -2.12 5.77 4.62
N ALA A 173 -3.37 5.86 5.09
CA ALA A 173 -3.98 4.84 5.91
C ALA A 173 -5.02 4.09 5.06
N LEU A 174 -5.00 2.77 5.11
CA LEU A 174 -6.03 1.92 4.51
C LEU A 174 -6.63 1.04 5.59
N ALA A 175 -7.94 0.84 5.54
CA ALA A 175 -8.60 -0.15 6.37
C ALA A 175 -9.61 -0.95 5.52
N TRP A 176 -9.63 -2.27 5.62
CA TRP A 176 -10.58 -3.07 4.85
C TRP A 176 -10.95 -4.39 5.50
N ASP A 177 -12.14 -4.88 5.14
CA ASP A 177 -12.58 -6.21 5.51
C ASP A 177 -12.24 -7.27 4.44
N THR A 178 -12.02 -8.49 4.88
CA THR A 178 -11.87 -9.69 4.03
C THR A 178 -13.09 -10.61 4.11
N MET A 179 -14.30 -10.05 4.07
CA MET A 179 -15.55 -10.81 4.19
C MET A 179 -15.74 -11.79 3.02
N SER A 180 -16.16 -13.01 3.34
CA SER A 180 -16.52 -14.01 2.34
C SER A 180 -17.86 -13.70 1.68
N GLY A 181 -17.94 -13.86 0.35
CA GLY A 181 -19.18 -13.63 -0.40
C GLY A 181 -19.52 -12.16 -0.69
N GLY A 182 -18.59 -11.23 -0.43
CA GLY A 182 -18.78 -9.79 -0.64
C GLY A 182 -19.19 -9.05 0.63
N ASN A 183 -19.59 -7.79 0.48
CA ASN A 183 -19.95 -6.89 1.58
C ASN A 183 -18.79 -6.46 2.49
N SER A 184 -17.56 -6.45 1.97
CA SER A 184 -16.43 -5.81 2.63
C SER A 184 -16.55 -4.28 2.60
N LYS A 185 -16.05 -3.64 3.64
CA LYS A 185 -15.75 -2.21 3.68
C LYS A 185 -14.32 -1.93 3.24
N LEU A 186 -14.10 -0.77 2.61
CA LEU A 186 -12.79 -0.15 2.37
C LEU A 186 -12.82 1.31 2.81
N GLU A 187 -11.82 1.71 3.57
CA GLU A 187 -11.59 3.07 4.03
C GLU A 187 -10.19 3.53 3.64
N MET A 188 -10.05 4.82 3.34
CA MET A 188 -8.76 5.44 3.07
C MET A 188 -8.66 6.80 3.76
N TRP A 189 -7.48 7.07 4.31
CA TRP A 189 -7.04 8.39 4.71
C TRP A 189 -5.79 8.78 3.92
N LEU A 190 -5.73 10.04 3.50
CA LEU A 190 -4.55 10.65 2.91
C LEU A 190 -4.14 11.82 3.80
N ASP A 191 -2.88 11.82 4.24
CA ASP A 191 -2.29 12.84 5.12
C ASP A 191 -3.17 13.14 6.35
N GLY A 192 -3.69 12.07 6.96
CA GLY A 192 -4.54 12.13 8.14
C GLY A 192 -6.02 12.51 7.88
N THR A 193 -6.38 12.87 6.65
CA THR A 193 -7.77 13.21 6.29
C THR A 193 -8.48 12.01 5.67
N LYS A 194 -9.68 11.68 6.17
CA LYS A 194 -10.48 10.59 5.61
C LYS A 194 -11.01 10.97 4.23
N MET A 195 -10.65 10.19 3.22
CA MET A 195 -10.99 10.46 1.82
C MET A 195 -12.06 9.52 1.27
N LEU A 196 -12.07 8.27 1.74
CA LEU A 196 -12.96 7.22 1.25
C LEU A 196 -13.54 6.41 2.42
N GLU A 197 -14.82 6.09 2.29
CA GLU A 197 -15.50 5.00 2.98
C GLU A 197 -16.46 4.36 1.99
N LYS A 198 -16.30 3.06 1.73
CA LYS A 198 -17.11 2.33 0.76
C LYS A 198 -17.40 0.92 1.23
N ASP A 199 -18.68 0.59 1.33
CA ASP A 199 -19.18 -0.75 1.63
C ASP A 199 -19.64 -1.51 0.37
N GLY A 200 -19.99 -2.77 0.55
CA GLY A 200 -20.57 -3.60 -0.50
C GLY A 200 -19.55 -4.13 -1.51
N LEU A 201 -18.26 -4.14 -1.15
CA LEU A 201 -17.18 -4.55 -2.04
C LEU A 201 -16.88 -6.05 -1.88
N THR A 202 -16.35 -6.67 -2.94
CA THR A 202 -15.73 -8.00 -2.85
C THR A 202 -14.23 -7.81 -2.83
N LEU A 203 -13.63 -7.91 -1.65
CA LEU A 203 -12.18 -7.69 -1.49
C LEU A 203 -11.41 -8.96 -1.17
N TRP A 204 -12.08 -10.02 -0.69
CA TRP A 204 -11.45 -11.29 -0.41
C TRP A 204 -11.65 -12.29 -1.56
N THR A 205 -10.53 -12.82 -2.07
CA THR A 205 -10.50 -13.82 -3.15
C THR A 205 -9.77 -15.10 -2.74
N GLY A 206 -9.62 -15.32 -1.42
CA GLY A 206 -9.05 -16.53 -0.83
C GLY A 206 -7.57 -16.42 -0.46
N ASN A 207 -6.70 -16.08 -1.39
CA ASN A 207 -5.26 -15.92 -1.13
C ASN A 207 -4.85 -14.51 -1.53
N CYS A 208 -4.89 -13.56 -0.60
CA CYS A 208 -4.58 -12.18 -0.92
C CYS A 208 -3.34 -11.69 -0.16
N TYR A 209 -2.64 -10.73 -0.76
CA TYR A 209 -1.49 -10.07 -0.14
C TYR A 209 -1.39 -8.62 -0.60
N THR A 210 -0.69 -7.82 0.20
CA THR A 210 -0.35 -6.43 -0.15
C THR A 210 0.90 -6.36 -1.01
N LYS A 211 0.98 -5.38 -1.92
CA LYS A 211 2.22 -4.97 -2.57
C LYS A 211 2.48 -3.49 -2.37
N TYR A 212 3.75 -3.13 -2.23
CA TYR A 212 4.23 -1.75 -2.04
C TYR A 212 5.35 -1.47 -3.03
N GLY A 213 5.32 -0.33 -3.73
CA GLY A 213 6.42 0.07 -4.59
C GLY A 213 6.00 0.88 -5.81
N ILE A 214 6.51 0.52 -6.99
CA ILE A 214 6.24 1.18 -8.27
C ILE A 214 5.91 0.13 -9.34
N TYR A 215 4.65 0.06 -9.72
CA TYR A 215 4.13 -0.84 -10.75
C TYR A 215 3.40 -0.05 -11.83
N ARG A 216 3.66 -0.39 -13.10
CA ARG A 216 3.08 0.29 -14.28
C ARG A 216 3.41 1.78 -14.36
N GLY A 217 2.90 2.41 -15.39
CA GLY A 217 3.23 3.77 -15.81
C GLY A 217 4.30 3.80 -16.88
N GLU A 218 4.68 2.64 -17.43
CA GLU A 218 5.66 2.54 -18.51
C GLU A 218 5.24 3.39 -19.70
N LYS A 219 6.24 3.91 -20.41
CA LYS A 219 6.05 4.74 -21.59
C LYS A 219 5.14 4.04 -22.63
N GLY A 220 3.98 4.63 -22.93
CA GLY A 220 3.18 4.22 -24.09
C GLY A 220 3.76 4.78 -25.41
N ASP A 221 3.39 4.19 -26.54
CA ASP A 221 3.81 4.64 -27.88
C ASP A 221 3.43 6.11 -28.21
N HIS A 222 2.54 6.72 -27.41
CA HIS A 222 2.05 8.09 -27.57
C HIS A 222 2.76 9.13 -26.69
N ASP A 223 3.76 8.73 -25.91
CA ASP A 223 4.44 9.64 -24.99
C ASP A 223 5.53 10.46 -25.72
N THR A 224 5.11 11.66 -26.12
CA THR A 224 5.83 12.60 -26.98
C THR A 224 6.58 13.69 -26.22
N LYS A 225 6.61 13.65 -24.87
CA LYS A 225 7.26 14.69 -24.07
C LYS A 225 8.53 14.15 -23.44
N GLY A 226 9.64 14.87 -23.61
CA GLY A 226 10.99 14.49 -23.15
C GLY A 226 11.18 14.50 -21.63
N GLN A 227 10.22 13.99 -20.86
CA GLN A 227 10.41 13.70 -19.45
C GLN A 227 11.20 12.40 -19.29
N SER A 228 12.08 12.38 -18.28
CA SER A 228 12.73 11.17 -17.82
C SER A 228 11.66 10.30 -17.16
N ASN A 229 11.15 9.28 -17.85
CA ASN A 229 10.23 8.27 -17.30
C ASN A 229 10.96 7.32 -16.32
N VAL A 230 11.85 7.88 -15.51
CA VAL A 230 12.50 7.17 -14.42
C VAL A 230 11.59 7.29 -13.21
N PHE A 231 11.36 6.15 -12.59
CA PHE A 231 10.45 6.01 -11.47
C PHE A 231 11.28 5.83 -10.21
N ASP A 232 11.18 6.81 -9.31
CA ASP A 232 11.73 6.71 -7.97
C ASP A 232 10.60 6.79 -6.95
N SER A 233 10.66 5.94 -5.93
CA SER A 233 9.82 6.02 -4.75
C SER A 233 10.64 5.73 -3.50
N TYR A 234 10.34 6.45 -2.42
CA TYR A 234 11.04 6.38 -1.15
C TYR A 234 10.01 6.02 -0.08
N VAL A 235 10.11 4.82 0.47
CA VAL A 235 9.19 4.33 1.52
C VAL A 235 9.88 4.43 2.87
N TYR A 236 9.26 5.15 3.79
CA TYR A 236 9.82 5.43 5.12
C TYR A 236 9.37 4.41 6.16
N GLY A 237 8.16 3.88 5.99
CA GLY A 237 7.59 2.91 6.91
C GLY A 237 6.30 2.29 6.41
N VAL A 238 6.09 1.05 6.83
CA VAL A 238 4.85 0.30 6.60
C VAL A 238 4.51 -0.46 7.88
N LYS A 239 3.31 -0.27 8.40
CA LYS A 239 2.76 -1.11 9.47
C LYS A 239 1.45 -1.73 9.02
N VAL A 240 1.26 -2.99 9.37
CA VAL A 240 0.00 -3.72 9.14
C VAL A 240 -0.46 -4.36 10.43
N SER A 241 -1.73 -4.16 10.77
CA SER A 241 -2.38 -4.71 11.97
C SER A 241 -3.74 -5.29 11.59
N ASP A 242 -4.21 -6.33 12.29
CA ASP A 242 -5.61 -6.78 12.27
C ASP A 242 -6.38 -6.39 13.54
N ALA A 243 -5.79 -5.54 14.39
CA ALA A 243 -6.35 -5.17 15.68
C ALA A 243 -6.92 -3.75 15.68
N SER A 244 -6.16 -2.73 15.24
CA SER A 244 -6.68 -1.35 15.22
C SER A 244 -5.89 -0.40 14.32
N LEU A 245 -6.56 0.70 13.94
CA LEU A 245 -5.95 1.84 13.25
C LEU A 245 -4.88 2.54 14.11
N ALA A 246 -5.00 2.49 15.44
CA ALA A 246 -4.05 3.11 16.36
C ALA A 246 -2.66 2.47 16.29
N GLU A 247 -2.58 1.17 16.01
CA GLU A 247 -1.30 0.46 15.93
C GLU A 247 -0.48 0.82 14.69
N VAL A 248 -1.15 1.29 13.65
CA VAL A 248 -0.52 1.75 12.41
C VAL A 248 -0.39 3.27 12.36
N ALA A 249 -0.70 3.97 13.46
CA ALA A 249 -0.79 5.43 13.52
C ALA A 249 0.49 6.13 13.02
N GLU A 250 1.67 5.59 13.38
CA GLU A 250 2.99 6.15 13.07
C GLU A 250 3.18 6.50 11.58
N TYR A 251 2.74 5.63 10.66
CA TYR A 251 2.91 5.83 9.21
C TYR A 251 1.60 6.17 8.49
N SER A 252 0.50 6.31 9.23
CA SER A 252 -0.84 6.56 8.68
C SER A 252 -1.20 8.05 8.52
N GLY A 253 -0.42 8.95 9.13
CA GLY A 253 -0.75 10.38 9.21
C GLY A 253 -1.82 10.73 10.27
N LEU A 254 -2.36 9.73 10.98
CA LEU A 254 -3.42 9.90 11.99
C LEU A 254 -2.91 10.12 13.41
N GLY A 255 -1.61 9.95 13.65
CA GLY A 255 -0.99 9.97 14.98
C GLY A 255 -0.95 11.32 15.69
N GLY A 256 -1.46 12.39 15.09
CA GLY A 256 -1.35 13.75 15.62
C GLY A 256 0.10 14.26 15.56
N LYS A 257 0.34 15.39 14.90
CA LYS A 257 1.49 16.22 15.27
C LYS A 257 1.08 16.88 16.58
N GLU A 258 1.58 16.39 17.71
CA GLU A 258 1.67 17.24 18.91
C GLU A 258 2.54 18.48 18.61
#